data_AF-A0A226F3I6-F1
#
_entry.id   AF-A0A226F3I6-F1
#
_cell.length_a   1.000
_cell.length_b   1.000
_cell.length_c   1.000
_cell.angle_alpha   90.00
_cell.angle_beta   90.00
_cell.angle_gamma   90.00
#
_symmetry.space_group_name_H-M   'P 1'
#
loop_
_entity.id
_entity.type
_entity.pdbx_description
1 polymer ?
#
loop_
_entity_poly.entity_id
_entity_poly.type
_entity_poly.pdbx_seq_one_letter_code
_entity_poly.pdbx_strand_id
1 'polypeptide(L)'
;MDRKRKKIKKPHQNPPELDFVSPKLWKAFDQFLKVYKNVAILPFKFRLVERKVSRIPISKGKHFVQKLGPIFLVTHTLICVVILIQNVFRIPEEDEYSRENEIFRIAERFCLFYFITIISAFTQFNYFVAWRPLCLCNIMNSISPLHNRIKALGQINYKQTSNKLLELVVSTFVKYILFILPVIVPGFMWLHLDPMRTPLQILINSENFIPNFFSIFLRATVLTLLWTELLKVVSGIFTLALIVMDGFTSGMRQLRQVQRIRGTSPMRIMRLYSQLQLSNQYLNQTLCYYTIPPLIFFGVGLVTLTNYGTVRLHDVLPLSLYFILPLTSFLGGVFVVVVLPLASKVYETASDFISFLRGRCISRYERRLFYSIKVIGIQSGPFHMLDKPSVVTISKSVVDYTIHLLLTF
;
A
#
# COMPACT_ATOMS: atom_id res chain seq x y z
N MET A 1 17.45 -51.18 -32.44
CA MET A 1 16.67 -51.19 -31.19
C MET A 1 16.12 -49.78 -30.94
N ASP A 2 14.96 -49.47 -31.52
CA ASP A 2 14.31 -48.15 -31.37
C ASP A 2 13.36 -48.13 -30.18
N ARG A 3 13.78 -47.48 -29.08
CA ARG A 3 12.92 -47.21 -27.93
C ARG A 3 11.91 -46.11 -28.27
N LYS A 4 10.71 -46.50 -28.71
CA LYS A 4 9.53 -45.63 -28.80
C LYS A 4 9.28 -44.95 -27.45
N ARG A 5 9.62 -43.66 -27.34
CA ARG A 5 9.25 -42.81 -26.19
C ARG A 5 7.72 -42.70 -26.16
N LYS A 6 7.07 -43.41 -25.24
CA LYS A 6 5.65 -43.22 -24.90
C LYS A 6 5.45 -41.75 -24.50
N LYS A 7 4.71 -41.00 -25.31
CA LYS A 7 4.24 -39.65 -24.95
C LYS A 7 3.36 -39.78 -23.71
N ILE A 8 3.89 -39.38 -22.56
CA ILE A 8 3.12 -39.25 -21.32
C ILE A 8 2.01 -38.25 -21.62
N LYS A 9 0.76 -38.74 -21.66
CA LYS A 9 -0.44 -37.92 -21.83
C LYS A 9 -0.43 -36.90 -20.69
N LYS A 10 -0.30 -35.60 -21.00
CA LYS A 10 -0.37 -34.55 -19.98
C LYS A 10 -1.68 -34.77 -19.21
N PRO A 11 -1.66 -34.88 -17.87
CA PRO A 11 -2.86 -35.08 -17.10
C PRO A 11 -3.87 -34.00 -17.49
N HIS A 12 -5.13 -34.39 -17.71
CA HIS A 12 -6.22 -33.44 -17.95
C HIS A 12 -6.16 -32.39 -16.84
N GLN A 13 -5.82 -31.16 -17.21
CA GLN A 13 -5.89 -30.04 -16.30
C GLN A 13 -7.36 -29.83 -15.99
N ASN A 14 -7.75 -30.10 -14.74
CA ASN A 14 -9.07 -29.74 -14.25
C ASN A 14 -9.35 -28.27 -14.61
N PRO A 15 -10.60 -27.94 -14.97
CA PRO A 15 -10.97 -26.57 -15.29
C PRO A 15 -10.47 -25.64 -14.18
N PRO A 16 -9.96 -24.44 -14.54
CA PRO A 16 -9.38 -23.52 -13.56
C PRO A 16 -10.39 -23.25 -12.46
N GLU A 17 -10.04 -23.59 -11.22
CA GLU A 17 -10.92 -23.40 -10.08
C GLU A 17 -11.23 -21.90 -9.92
N LEU A 18 -12.51 -21.58 -9.77
CA LEU A 18 -12.98 -20.22 -9.50
C LEU A 18 -12.65 -19.85 -8.06
N ASP A 19 -12.01 -18.70 -7.89
CA ASP A 19 -11.45 -18.25 -6.63
C ASP A 19 -12.08 -16.94 -6.11
N PHE A 20 -11.90 -16.62 -4.81
CA PHE A 20 -12.31 -15.33 -4.24
C PHE A 20 -11.54 -14.14 -4.76
N VAL A 21 -10.25 -14.35 -4.96
CA VAL A 21 -9.31 -13.30 -5.35
C VAL A 21 -8.75 -13.68 -6.69
N SER A 22 -8.69 -12.70 -7.59
CA SER A 22 -8.22 -12.95 -8.95
C SER A 22 -6.85 -13.63 -8.93
N PRO A 23 -6.66 -14.72 -9.70
CA PRO A 23 -5.35 -15.38 -9.82
C PRO A 23 -4.22 -14.43 -10.20
N LYS A 24 -4.50 -13.32 -10.89
CA LYS A 24 -3.48 -12.34 -11.26
C LYS A 24 -3.04 -11.48 -10.07
N LEU A 25 -3.90 -11.19 -9.11
CA LEU A 25 -3.49 -10.48 -7.89
C LEU A 25 -2.55 -11.33 -7.04
N TRP A 26 -2.81 -12.64 -6.93
CA TRP A 26 -1.88 -13.57 -6.29
C TRP A 26 -0.54 -13.68 -7.03
N LYS A 27 -0.57 -13.67 -8.37
CA LYS A 27 0.67 -13.60 -9.18
C LYS A 27 1.41 -12.28 -8.97
N ALA A 28 0.72 -11.15 -8.87
CA ALA A 28 1.34 -9.87 -8.58
C ALA A 28 1.99 -9.86 -7.18
N PHE A 29 1.36 -10.50 -6.18
CA PHE A 29 1.95 -10.67 -4.86
C PHE A 29 3.18 -11.60 -4.86
N ASP A 30 3.13 -12.72 -5.59
CA ASP A 30 4.30 -13.59 -5.81
C ASP A 30 5.45 -12.83 -6.49
N GLN A 31 5.12 -12.02 -7.49
CA GLN A 31 6.06 -11.18 -8.20
C GLN A 31 6.67 -10.11 -7.27
N PHE A 32 5.87 -9.48 -6.40
CA PHE A 32 6.34 -8.55 -5.38
C PHE A 32 7.40 -9.21 -4.49
N LEU A 33 7.10 -10.40 -3.96
CA LEU A 33 8.06 -11.12 -3.11
C LEU A 33 9.33 -11.48 -3.88
N LYS A 34 9.23 -11.87 -5.16
CA LYS A 34 10.41 -12.21 -5.99
C LYS A 34 11.30 -11.01 -6.29
N VAL A 35 10.70 -9.87 -6.67
CA VAL A 35 11.41 -8.63 -6.99
C VAL A 35 12.16 -8.14 -5.74
N TYR A 36 11.46 -8.03 -4.62
CA TYR A 36 12.06 -7.48 -3.41
C TYR A 36 12.93 -8.45 -2.64
N LYS A 37 12.84 -9.78 -2.84
CA LYS A 37 13.72 -10.76 -2.18
C LYS A 37 15.21 -10.49 -2.44
N ASN A 38 15.55 -9.92 -3.59
CA ASN A 38 16.94 -9.63 -3.98
C ASN A 38 17.43 -8.27 -3.48
N VAL A 39 16.52 -7.33 -3.21
CA VAL A 39 16.86 -5.93 -2.93
C VAL A 39 16.59 -5.56 -1.46
N ALA A 40 15.65 -6.26 -0.81
CA ALA A 40 15.25 -6.02 0.57
C ALA A 40 14.97 -7.34 1.33
N ILE A 41 15.09 -7.27 2.65
CA ILE A 41 14.84 -8.45 3.50
C ILE A 41 13.34 -8.60 3.72
N LEU A 42 12.75 -9.62 3.12
CA LEU A 42 11.36 -10.02 3.32
C LEU A 42 11.28 -11.37 4.05
N PRO A 43 10.63 -11.46 5.22
CA PRO A 43 10.56 -12.68 6.02
C PRO A 43 9.44 -13.62 5.54
N PHE A 44 9.09 -13.61 4.25
CA PHE A 44 7.93 -14.29 3.69
C PHE A 44 8.31 -15.30 2.61
N LYS A 45 7.69 -16.48 2.65
CA LYS A 45 7.63 -17.45 1.55
C LYS A 45 6.18 -17.62 1.16
N PHE A 46 5.88 -17.36 -0.11
CA PHE A 46 4.57 -17.58 -0.66
C PHE A 46 4.53 -18.84 -1.51
N ARG A 47 3.52 -19.67 -1.29
CA ARG A 47 3.20 -20.82 -2.12
C ARG A 47 1.96 -20.48 -2.93
N LEU A 48 2.15 -20.12 -4.20
CA LEU A 48 1.08 -19.66 -5.09
C LEU A 48 -0.08 -20.65 -5.20
N VAL A 49 0.23 -21.96 -5.26
CA VAL A 49 -0.78 -23.03 -5.39
C VAL A 49 -1.67 -23.11 -4.14
N GLU A 50 -1.07 -23.06 -2.96
CA GLU A 50 -1.79 -23.14 -1.67
C GLU A 50 -2.39 -21.78 -1.25
N ARG A 51 -1.96 -20.68 -1.89
CA ARG A 51 -2.24 -19.29 -1.49
C ARG A 51 -1.87 -19.04 -0.03
N LYS A 52 -0.75 -19.66 0.37
CA LYS A 52 -0.28 -19.64 1.75
C LYS A 52 0.99 -18.83 1.86
N VAL A 53 0.96 -17.84 2.72
CA VAL A 53 2.11 -17.03 3.13
C VAL A 53 2.66 -17.62 4.43
N SER A 54 3.91 -18.04 4.41
CA SER A 54 4.61 -18.57 5.58
C SER A 54 5.77 -17.66 5.95
N ARG A 55 6.05 -17.54 7.25
CA ARG A 55 7.24 -16.84 7.72
C ARG A 55 8.47 -17.73 7.51
N ILE A 56 9.54 -17.18 6.94
CA ILE A 56 10.83 -17.86 6.83
C ILE A 56 11.69 -17.49 8.05
N PRO A 57 12.39 -18.44 8.68
CA PRO A 57 13.44 -18.08 9.65
C PRO A 57 14.53 -17.27 8.95
N ILE A 58 14.82 -16.09 9.48
CA ILE A 58 15.91 -15.22 9.00
C ILE A 58 17.04 -15.21 10.03
N SER A 59 18.29 -15.08 9.56
CA SER A 59 19.45 -14.99 10.45
C SER A 59 19.37 -13.75 11.34
N LYS A 60 20.03 -13.80 12.52
CA LYS A 60 20.03 -12.69 13.49
C LYS A 60 20.42 -11.35 12.86
N GLY A 61 21.45 -11.34 12.02
CA GLY A 61 21.89 -10.13 11.29
C GLY A 61 20.85 -9.61 10.31
N LYS A 62 20.21 -10.47 9.51
CA LYS A 62 19.14 -10.07 8.60
C LYS A 62 17.92 -9.52 9.35
N HIS A 63 17.60 -10.12 10.50
CA HIS A 63 16.53 -9.63 11.37
C HIS A 63 16.84 -8.25 11.97
N PHE A 64 18.09 -7.99 12.34
CA PHE A 64 18.54 -6.67 12.77
C PHE A 64 18.38 -5.62 11.65
N VAL A 65 18.91 -5.90 10.45
CA VAL A 65 18.78 -5.00 9.29
C VAL A 65 17.31 -4.74 8.93
N GLN A 66 16.46 -5.77 8.97
CA GLN A 66 15.03 -5.60 8.70
C GLN A 66 14.36 -4.65 9.71
N LYS A 67 14.74 -4.70 10.98
CA LYS A 67 14.22 -3.81 12.04
C LYS A 67 14.79 -2.40 11.97
N LEU A 68 15.99 -2.22 11.42
CA LEU A 68 16.56 -0.91 11.21
C LEU A 68 15.79 -0.10 10.16
N GLY A 69 15.16 -0.74 9.17
CA GLY A 69 14.46 -0.05 8.08
C GLY A 69 13.44 1.00 8.57
N PRO A 70 12.45 0.64 9.40
CA PRO A 70 11.49 1.64 9.87
C PRO A 70 12.08 2.65 10.87
N ILE A 71 13.08 2.27 11.67
CA ILE A 71 13.81 3.22 12.52
C ILE A 71 14.47 4.28 11.64
N PHE A 72 15.10 3.85 10.56
CA PHE A 72 15.76 4.72 9.60
C PHE A 72 14.79 5.69 8.92
N LEU A 73 13.59 5.21 8.53
CA LEU A 73 12.54 6.07 7.98
C LEU A 73 12.10 7.15 8.99
N VAL A 74 11.91 6.79 10.26
CA VAL A 74 11.56 7.76 11.32
C VAL A 74 12.67 8.76 11.53
N THR A 75 13.91 8.31 11.69
CA THR A 75 15.08 9.19 11.88
C THR A 75 15.25 10.15 10.71
N HIS A 76 15.14 9.66 9.48
CA HIS A 76 15.21 10.51 8.29
C HIS A 76 14.08 11.55 8.26
N THR A 77 12.85 11.16 8.63
CA THR A 77 11.72 12.09 8.72
C THR A 77 11.99 13.19 9.74
N LEU A 78 12.52 12.84 10.92
CA LEU A 78 12.90 13.82 11.95
C LEU A 78 14.00 14.77 11.45
N ILE A 79 15.01 14.25 10.77
CA ILE A 79 16.07 15.07 10.15
C ILE A 79 15.45 16.05 9.15
N CYS A 80 14.54 15.59 8.28
CA CYS A 80 13.85 16.47 7.33
C CYS A 80 13.04 17.57 8.04
N VAL A 81 12.36 17.24 9.15
CA VAL A 81 11.61 18.23 9.95
C VAL A 81 12.54 19.26 10.56
N VAL A 82 13.67 18.84 11.14
CA VAL A 82 14.65 19.76 11.73
C VAL A 82 15.23 20.69 10.67
N ILE A 83 15.64 20.16 9.51
CA ILE A 83 16.15 20.98 8.40
C ILE A 83 15.08 21.93 7.89
N LEU A 84 13.84 21.48 7.76
CA LEU A 84 12.73 22.33 7.33
C LEU A 84 12.49 23.49 8.31
N ILE A 85 12.48 23.20 9.61
CA ILE A 85 12.35 24.23 10.66
C ILE A 85 13.50 25.23 10.56
N GLN A 86 14.75 24.76 10.44
CA GLN A 86 15.91 25.62 10.26
C GLN A 86 15.77 26.50 9.01
N ASN A 87 15.34 25.93 7.88
CA ASN A 87 15.15 26.65 6.62
C ASN A 87 14.02 27.68 6.67
N VAL A 88 13.03 27.50 7.55
CA VAL A 88 11.93 28.45 7.76
C VAL A 88 12.36 29.61 8.66
N PHE A 89 13.14 29.33 9.72
CA PHE A 89 13.56 30.36 10.69
C PHE A 89 14.87 31.09 10.33
N ARG A 90 15.64 30.58 9.37
CA ARG A 90 16.87 31.25 8.91
C ARG A 90 16.52 32.55 8.18
N ILE A 91 16.89 33.67 8.79
CA ILE A 91 16.83 35.00 8.18
C ILE A 91 17.79 35.00 6.98
N PRO A 92 17.34 35.38 5.77
CA PRO A 92 18.23 35.52 4.61
C PRO A 92 19.31 36.56 4.92
N GLU A 93 20.58 36.25 4.64
CA GLU A 93 21.62 37.28 4.61
C GLU A 93 21.45 38.14 3.35
N GLU A 94 21.71 39.44 3.44
CA GLU A 94 21.45 40.42 2.36
C GLU A 94 22.18 40.08 1.04
N ASP A 95 23.32 39.38 1.13
CA ASP A 95 24.12 38.98 -0.04
C ASP A 95 23.56 37.75 -0.78
N GLU A 96 22.55 37.07 -0.24
CA GLU A 96 22.04 35.78 -0.79
C GLU A 96 20.87 35.95 -1.79
N TYR A 97 20.46 37.18 -2.09
CA TYR A 97 19.28 37.54 -2.90
C TYR A 97 19.40 37.34 -4.42
N SER A 98 20.21 36.37 -4.88
CA SER A 98 20.13 35.98 -6.29
C SER A 98 18.82 35.25 -6.56
N ARG A 99 18.15 35.57 -7.67
CA ARG A 99 16.90 34.90 -8.10
C ARG A 99 17.08 33.37 -8.21
N GLU A 100 18.26 32.91 -8.59
CA GLU A 100 18.60 31.49 -8.69
C GLU A 100 18.61 30.81 -7.31
N ASN A 101 19.14 31.48 -6.29
CA ASN A 101 19.14 30.98 -4.92
C ASN A 101 17.71 30.87 -4.36
N GLU A 102 16.82 31.81 -4.70
CA GLU A 102 15.42 31.77 -4.27
C GLU A 102 14.69 30.52 -4.81
N ILE A 103 14.84 30.25 -6.10
CA ILE A 103 14.25 29.06 -6.76
C ILE A 103 14.73 27.77 -6.07
N PHE A 104 16.04 27.68 -5.81
CA PHE A 104 16.63 26.52 -5.15
C PHE A 104 16.05 26.32 -3.74
N ARG A 105 15.93 27.39 -2.96
CA ARG A 105 15.35 27.35 -1.60
C ARG A 105 13.89 26.89 -1.60
N ILE A 106 13.10 27.32 -2.59
CA ILE A 106 11.71 26.86 -2.75
C ILE A 106 11.70 25.35 -3.06
N ALA A 107 12.52 24.90 -4.00
CA ALA A 107 12.61 23.49 -4.38
C ALA A 107 13.05 22.60 -3.20
N GLU A 108 14.02 23.06 -2.41
CA GLU A 108 14.50 22.36 -1.22
C GLU A 108 13.39 22.22 -0.15
N ARG A 109 12.72 23.32 0.20
CA ARG A 109 11.59 23.31 1.14
C ARG A 109 10.47 22.38 0.67
N PHE A 110 10.13 22.44 -0.60
CA PHE A 110 9.13 21.56 -1.20
C PHE A 110 9.55 20.08 -1.09
N CYS A 111 10.80 19.75 -1.41
CA CYS A 111 11.33 18.39 -1.30
C CYS A 111 11.32 17.88 0.15
N LEU A 112 11.66 18.72 1.12
CA LEU A 112 11.59 18.38 2.54
C LEU A 112 10.16 18.03 2.96
N PHE A 113 9.18 18.87 2.61
CA PHE A 113 7.75 18.58 2.85
C PHE A 113 7.30 17.29 2.16
N TYR A 114 7.75 17.06 0.92
CA TYR A 114 7.46 15.84 0.18
C TYR A 114 8.03 14.60 0.89
N PHE A 115 9.29 14.61 1.33
CA PHE A 115 9.89 13.50 2.07
C PHE A 115 9.19 13.24 3.41
N ILE A 116 8.87 14.30 4.15
CA ILE A 116 8.16 14.17 5.44
C ILE A 116 6.80 13.51 5.24
N THR A 117 6.02 13.97 4.27
CA THR A 117 4.67 13.46 4.01
C THR A 117 4.72 12.02 3.49
N ILE A 118 5.52 11.72 2.47
CA ILE A 118 5.55 10.37 1.87
C ILE A 118 6.09 9.33 2.86
N ILE A 119 7.17 9.62 3.60
CA ILE A 119 7.76 8.65 4.52
C ILE A 119 6.81 8.42 5.70
N SER A 120 6.20 9.46 6.26
CA SER A 120 5.24 9.31 7.35
C SER A 120 4.00 8.51 6.95
N ALA A 121 3.51 8.63 5.70
CA ALA A 121 2.37 7.86 5.20
C ALA A 121 2.61 6.34 5.26
N PHE A 122 3.85 5.90 5.02
CA PHE A 122 4.19 4.49 4.85
C PHE A 122 4.98 3.87 6.02
N THR A 123 5.50 4.68 6.94
CA THR A 123 6.31 4.21 8.08
C THR A 123 5.62 3.13 8.92
N GLN A 124 4.31 3.29 9.19
CA GLN A 124 3.57 2.31 10.00
C GLN A 124 3.47 0.94 9.31
N PHE A 125 3.24 0.90 8.00
CA PHE A 125 3.22 -0.38 7.28
C PHE A 125 4.62 -1.03 7.26
N ASN A 126 5.68 -0.23 7.13
CA ASN A 126 7.04 -0.76 7.23
C ASN A 126 7.30 -1.38 8.61
N TYR A 127 6.80 -0.73 9.67
CA TYR A 127 6.84 -1.28 11.02
C TYR A 127 6.15 -2.66 11.11
N PHE A 128 4.96 -2.81 10.52
CA PHE A 128 4.27 -4.12 10.51
C PHE A 128 5.07 -5.20 9.79
N VAL A 129 5.66 -4.89 8.64
CA VAL A 129 6.49 -5.83 7.88
C VAL A 129 7.72 -6.26 8.69
N ALA A 130 8.35 -5.33 9.41
CA ALA A 130 9.56 -5.58 10.19
C ALA A 130 9.31 -6.32 11.51
N TRP A 131 8.41 -5.82 12.35
CA TRP A 131 8.21 -6.35 13.72
C TRP A 131 7.05 -7.32 13.86
N ARG A 132 6.04 -7.27 12.99
CA ARG A 132 4.84 -8.11 13.09
C ARG A 132 4.53 -8.89 11.81
N PRO A 133 5.50 -9.59 11.19
CA PRO A 133 5.27 -10.31 9.94
C PRO A 133 4.23 -11.43 10.06
N LEU A 134 4.09 -12.04 11.24
CA LEU A 134 3.08 -13.09 11.48
C LEU A 134 1.65 -12.57 11.31
N CYS A 135 1.38 -11.32 11.68
CA CYS A 135 0.07 -10.70 11.50
C CYS A 135 -0.32 -10.64 10.01
N LEU A 136 0.61 -10.26 9.15
CA LEU A 136 0.40 -10.22 7.69
C LEU A 136 0.18 -11.62 7.12
N CYS A 137 0.93 -12.63 7.60
CA CYS A 137 0.69 -14.02 7.23
C CYS A 137 -0.73 -14.47 7.64
N ASN A 138 -1.17 -14.15 8.86
CA ASN A 138 -2.49 -14.54 9.37
C ASN A 138 -3.63 -13.88 8.59
N ILE A 139 -3.49 -12.59 8.27
CA ILE A 139 -4.45 -11.84 7.44
C ILE A 139 -4.57 -12.48 6.06
N MET A 140 -3.45 -12.80 5.40
CA MET A 140 -3.46 -13.37 4.05
C MET A 140 -3.97 -14.83 4.05
N ASN A 141 -3.54 -15.61 5.03
CA ASN A 141 -3.88 -17.03 5.11
C ASN A 141 -5.32 -17.29 5.54
N SER A 142 -6.06 -16.29 6.05
CA SER A 142 -7.48 -16.49 6.38
C SER A 142 -8.37 -16.54 5.13
N ILE A 143 -7.95 -15.92 4.02
CA ILE A 143 -8.76 -15.78 2.81
C ILE A 143 -9.04 -17.14 2.14
N SER A 144 -8.01 -17.96 1.96
CA SER A 144 -8.12 -19.25 1.24
C SER A 144 -9.00 -20.29 1.97
N PRO A 145 -8.85 -20.54 3.28
CA PRO A 145 -9.77 -21.41 4.02
C PRO A 145 -11.22 -20.91 4.02
N LEU A 146 -11.45 -19.60 4.12
CA LEU A 146 -12.79 -19.01 4.04
C LEU A 146 -13.40 -19.24 2.65
N HIS A 147 -12.59 -19.09 1.59
CA HIS A 147 -13.00 -19.42 0.24
C HIS A 147 -13.48 -20.85 0.10
N ASN A 148 -12.67 -21.81 0.54
CA ASN A 148 -13.00 -23.24 0.43
C ASN A 148 -14.28 -23.59 1.19
N ARG A 149 -14.50 -23.00 2.38
CA ARG A 149 -15.71 -23.21 3.18
C ARG A 149 -16.97 -22.65 2.51
N ILE A 150 -16.87 -21.48 1.88
CA ILE A 150 -17.99 -20.85 1.17
C ILE A 150 -18.31 -21.62 -0.12
N LYS A 151 -17.28 -22.04 -0.86
CA LYS A 151 -17.41 -22.91 -2.05
C LYS A 151 -18.06 -24.25 -1.70
N ALA A 152 -17.75 -24.82 -0.53
CA ALA A 152 -18.36 -26.07 -0.06
C ALA A 152 -19.87 -25.94 0.25
N LEU A 153 -20.42 -24.74 0.42
CA LEU A 153 -21.87 -24.55 0.64
C LEU A 153 -22.70 -24.73 -0.64
N GLY A 154 -22.09 -24.65 -1.82
CA GLY A 154 -22.80 -24.88 -3.07
C GLY A 154 -21.87 -24.83 -4.28
N GLN A 155 -22.13 -25.69 -5.26
CA GLN A 155 -21.44 -25.71 -6.56
C GLN A 155 -21.89 -24.52 -7.42
N ILE A 156 -21.62 -23.31 -6.98
CA ILE A 156 -21.98 -22.11 -7.72
C ILE A 156 -20.88 -21.82 -8.73
N ASN A 157 -21.27 -21.84 -10.00
CA ASN A 157 -20.47 -21.29 -11.09
C ASN A 157 -20.47 -19.75 -10.99
N TYR A 158 -19.86 -19.20 -9.93
CA TYR A 158 -19.72 -17.76 -9.77
C TYR A 158 -18.61 -17.26 -10.67
N LYS A 159 -18.96 -16.57 -11.76
CA LYS A 159 -17.98 -15.88 -12.58
C LYS A 159 -17.47 -14.65 -11.82
N GLN A 160 -16.24 -14.72 -11.32
CA GLN A 160 -15.59 -13.59 -10.68
C GLN A 160 -15.44 -12.42 -11.67
N THR A 161 -15.89 -11.23 -11.28
CA THR A 161 -15.67 -10.01 -12.05
C THR A 161 -14.22 -9.55 -11.84
N SER A 162 -13.30 -9.98 -12.71
CA SER A 162 -11.91 -9.52 -12.67
C SER A 162 -11.79 -8.13 -13.33
N ASN A 163 -11.20 -7.19 -12.61
CA ASN A 163 -10.78 -5.92 -13.21
C ASN A 163 -9.40 -6.13 -13.85
N LYS A 164 -9.40 -6.57 -15.11
CA LYS A 164 -8.17 -6.91 -15.85
C LYS A 164 -7.19 -5.74 -15.93
N LEU A 165 -7.69 -4.51 -16.02
CA LEU A 165 -6.87 -3.30 -16.09
C LEU A 165 -6.15 -3.08 -14.75
N LEU A 166 -6.88 -3.14 -13.63
CA LEU A 166 -6.28 -3.00 -12.31
C LEU A 166 -5.20 -4.05 -12.05
N GLU A 167 -5.48 -5.31 -12.36
CA GLU A 167 -4.50 -6.40 -12.24
C GLU A 167 -3.23 -6.15 -13.05
N LEU A 168 -3.39 -5.65 -14.29
CA LEU A 168 -2.28 -5.31 -15.16
C LEU A 168 -1.46 -4.16 -14.58
N VAL A 169 -2.12 -3.09 -14.12
CA VAL A 169 -1.46 -1.94 -13.48
C VAL A 169 -0.66 -2.38 -12.27
N VAL A 170 -1.23 -3.19 -11.38
CA VAL A 170 -0.55 -3.68 -10.17
C VAL A 170 0.67 -4.53 -10.52
N SER A 171 0.53 -5.49 -11.44
CA SER A 171 1.64 -6.36 -11.86
C SER A 171 2.75 -5.57 -12.54
N THR A 172 2.38 -4.60 -13.38
CA THR A 172 3.33 -3.70 -14.08
C THR A 172 4.05 -2.82 -13.08
N PHE A 173 3.32 -2.18 -12.16
CA PHE A 173 3.86 -1.35 -11.10
C PHE A 173 4.89 -2.12 -10.26
N VAL A 174 4.51 -3.27 -9.71
CA VAL A 174 5.40 -4.11 -8.90
C VAL A 174 6.65 -4.54 -9.66
N LYS A 175 6.53 -4.83 -10.96
CA LYS A 175 7.65 -5.26 -11.80
C LYS A 175 8.65 -4.14 -12.04
N TYR A 176 8.15 -2.94 -12.33
CA TYR A 176 8.96 -1.89 -12.93
C TYR A 176 9.32 -0.73 -12.01
N ILE A 177 8.67 -0.61 -10.85
CA ILE A 177 8.85 0.54 -9.95
C ILE A 177 10.31 0.75 -9.48
N LEU A 178 11.09 -0.32 -9.33
CA LEU A 178 12.50 -0.22 -8.93
C LEU A 178 13.42 0.36 -10.02
N PHE A 179 13.04 0.29 -11.30
CA PHE A 179 13.84 0.87 -12.39
C PHE A 179 13.85 2.40 -12.38
N ILE A 180 12.99 3.02 -11.57
CA ILE A 180 12.95 4.47 -11.41
C ILE A 180 14.07 4.95 -10.46
N LEU A 181 14.58 4.08 -9.56
CA LEU A 181 15.60 4.46 -8.56
C LEU A 181 16.92 4.99 -9.17
N PRO A 182 17.50 4.35 -10.20
CA PRO A 182 18.74 4.83 -10.81
C PRO A 182 18.61 6.21 -11.48
N VAL A 183 17.38 6.70 -11.71
CA VAL A 183 17.12 8.03 -12.26
C VAL A 183 16.87 9.03 -11.12
N ILE A 184 16.01 8.65 -10.17
CA ILE A 184 15.59 9.54 -9.08
C ILE A 184 16.76 9.88 -8.14
N VAL A 185 17.53 8.89 -7.68
CA VAL A 185 18.56 9.12 -6.65
C VAL A 185 19.67 10.05 -7.17
N PRO A 186 20.29 9.81 -8.34
CA PRO A 186 21.25 10.75 -8.90
C PRO A 186 20.65 12.12 -9.20
N GLY A 187 19.38 12.18 -9.64
CA GLY A 187 18.69 13.45 -9.88
C GLY A 187 18.60 14.33 -8.64
N PHE A 188 18.18 13.77 -7.49
CA PHE A 188 18.14 14.49 -6.22
C PHE A 188 19.54 14.95 -5.77
N MET A 189 20.56 14.10 -5.95
CA MET A 189 21.92 14.42 -5.55
C MET A 189 22.57 15.49 -6.42
N TRP A 190 22.40 15.40 -7.74
CA TRP A 190 22.91 16.35 -8.73
C TRP A 190 22.36 17.75 -8.46
N LEU A 191 21.09 17.81 -8.08
CA LEU A 191 20.40 19.04 -7.76
C LEU A 191 20.53 19.42 -6.29
N HIS A 192 21.35 18.70 -5.53
CA HIS A 192 21.59 18.97 -4.12
C HIS A 192 20.32 19.11 -3.25
N LEU A 193 19.21 18.44 -3.63
CA LEU A 193 17.93 18.48 -2.94
C LEU A 193 17.73 17.31 -1.97
N ASP A 194 18.75 16.46 -1.77
CA ASP A 194 18.67 15.43 -0.77
C ASP A 194 18.84 16.00 0.66
N PRO A 195 17.96 15.62 1.59
CA PRO A 195 17.99 16.12 2.97
C PRO A 195 19.22 15.63 3.75
N MET A 196 20.01 14.70 3.21
CA MET A 196 21.22 14.19 3.86
C MET A 196 22.45 15.06 3.61
N ARG A 197 22.38 16.03 2.69
CA ARG A 197 23.49 16.95 2.39
C ARG A 197 23.97 17.69 3.63
N THR A 198 23.08 18.45 4.27
CA THR A 198 23.37 19.31 5.42
C THR A 198 23.96 18.55 6.62
N PRO A 199 23.33 17.48 7.13
CA PRO A 199 23.86 16.76 8.29
C PRO A 199 25.22 16.10 8.01
N LEU A 200 25.45 15.61 6.79
CA LEU A 200 26.74 15.01 6.43
C LEU A 200 27.83 16.05 6.23
N GLN A 201 27.50 17.23 5.71
CA GLN A 201 28.45 18.33 5.59
C GLN A 201 28.92 18.80 6.98
N ILE A 202 28.01 18.88 7.96
CA ILE A 202 28.36 19.22 9.35
C ILE A 202 29.26 18.14 9.97
N LEU A 203 28.98 16.86 9.71
CA LEU A 203 29.73 15.75 10.29
C LEU A 203 31.13 15.60 9.69
N ILE A 204 31.27 15.83 8.38
CA ILE A 204 32.50 15.58 7.61
C ILE A 204 33.26 16.91 7.42
N ASN A 205 33.28 17.79 8.42
CA ASN A 205 33.83 19.16 8.36
C ASN A 205 35.34 19.16 8.05
N SER A 206 35.69 18.94 6.79
CA SER A 206 37.04 18.68 6.31
C SER A 206 37.21 19.33 4.95
N GLU A 207 38.11 20.29 4.88
CA GLU A 207 38.48 21.04 3.67
C GLU A 207 39.18 20.18 2.59
N ASN A 208 39.32 18.87 2.82
CA ASN A 208 40.06 17.98 1.94
C ASN A 208 39.18 17.42 0.80
N PHE A 209 39.79 17.09 -0.34
CA PHE A 209 39.10 16.53 -1.52
C PHE A 209 38.56 15.09 -1.32
N ILE A 210 39.31 14.23 -0.61
CA ILE A 210 38.95 12.83 -0.33
C ILE A 210 37.59 12.69 0.40
N PRO A 211 37.23 13.54 1.39
CA PRO A 211 35.92 13.49 2.03
C PRO A 211 34.73 13.70 1.09
N ASN A 212 34.89 14.42 -0.02
CA ASN A 212 33.79 14.70 -0.95
C ASN A 212 33.31 13.47 -1.71
N PHE A 213 34.25 12.63 -2.19
CA PHE A 213 33.89 11.38 -2.88
C PHE A 213 33.15 10.44 -1.91
N PHE A 214 33.70 10.20 -0.73
CA PHE A 214 33.06 9.33 0.26
C PHE A 214 31.68 9.82 0.67
N SER A 215 31.50 11.14 0.86
CA SER A 215 30.20 11.76 1.17
C SER A 215 29.16 11.49 0.07
N ILE A 216 29.54 11.61 -1.21
CA ILE A 216 28.65 11.31 -2.35
C ILE A 216 28.20 9.84 -2.31
N PHE A 217 29.12 8.89 -2.12
CA PHE A 217 28.77 7.46 -2.04
C PHE A 217 27.86 7.15 -0.85
N LEU A 218 28.13 7.75 0.31
CA LEU A 218 27.32 7.58 1.50
C LEU A 218 25.90 8.11 1.30
N ARG A 219 25.75 9.32 0.73
CA ARG A 219 24.46 9.94 0.37
C ARG A 219 23.68 9.08 -0.61
N ALA A 220 24.31 8.64 -1.69
CA ALA A 220 23.69 7.77 -2.69
C ALA A 220 23.18 6.47 -2.07
N THR A 221 24.01 5.86 -1.22
CA THR A 221 23.67 4.59 -0.54
C THR A 221 22.48 4.78 0.39
N VAL A 222 22.51 5.81 1.24
CA VAL A 222 21.44 6.14 2.18
C VAL A 222 20.12 6.39 1.45
N LEU A 223 20.12 7.24 0.41
CA LEU A 223 18.92 7.54 -0.36
C LEU A 223 18.39 6.32 -1.09
N THR A 224 19.27 5.51 -1.69
CA THR A 224 18.87 4.28 -2.38
C THR A 224 18.23 3.29 -1.41
N LEU A 225 18.78 3.12 -0.21
CA LEU A 225 18.20 2.27 0.83
C LEU A 225 16.83 2.79 1.27
N LEU A 226 16.71 4.09 1.52
CA LEU A 226 15.45 4.72 1.93
C LEU A 226 14.36 4.55 0.87
N TRP A 227 14.66 4.86 -0.38
CA TRP A 227 13.70 4.73 -1.47
C TRP A 227 13.35 3.27 -1.75
N THR A 228 14.30 2.34 -1.66
CA THR A 228 14.02 0.90 -1.77
C THR A 228 13.04 0.44 -0.70
N GLU A 229 13.27 0.84 0.55
CA GLU A 229 12.39 0.55 1.68
C GLU A 229 10.99 1.15 1.46
N LEU A 230 10.91 2.39 0.99
CA LEU A 230 9.65 3.05 0.68
C LEU A 230 8.87 2.33 -0.43
N LEU A 231 9.51 2.06 -1.58
CA LEU A 231 8.86 1.39 -2.71
C LEU A 231 8.40 -0.02 -2.37
N LYS A 232 9.15 -0.74 -1.53
CA LYS A 232 8.77 -2.06 -0.97
C LYS A 232 7.45 -1.95 -0.22
N VAL A 233 7.35 -0.96 0.65
CA VAL A 233 6.21 -0.75 1.55
C VAL A 233 4.98 -0.31 0.75
N VAL A 234 5.15 0.62 -0.20
CA VAL A 234 4.09 1.06 -1.15
C VAL A 234 3.55 -0.13 -1.97
N SER A 235 4.45 -0.93 -2.56
CA SER A 235 4.06 -2.11 -3.35
C SER A 235 3.37 -3.17 -2.49
N GLY A 236 3.88 -3.40 -1.28
CA GLY A 236 3.35 -4.37 -0.34
C GLY A 236 1.95 -4.00 0.16
N ILE A 237 1.73 -2.74 0.58
CA ILE A 237 0.42 -2.30 1.06
C ILE A 237 -0.60 -2.29 -0.07
N PHE A 238 -0.22 -1.84 -1.26
CA PHE A 238 -1.12 -1.79 -2.42
C PHE A 238 -1.58 -3.19 -2.84
N THR A 239 -0.65 -4.14 -3.00
CA THR A 239 -0.99 -5.54 -3.34
C THR A 239 -1.82 -6.22 -2.26
N LEU A 240 -1.44 -6.06 -0.98
CA LEU A 240 -2.17 -6.62 0.16
C LEU A 240 -3.60 -6.08 0.24
N ALA A 241 -3.77 -4.77 0.17
CA ALA A 241 -5.07 -4.12 0.29
C ALA A 241 -6.03 -4.60 -0.80
N LEU A 242 -5.57 -4.69 -2.06
CA LEU A 242 -6.39 -5.19 -3.16
C LEU A 242 -6.82 -6.65 -2.97
N ILE A 243 -5.90 -7.54 -2.56
CA ILE A 243 -6.21 -8.96 -2.30
C ILE A 243 -7.26 -9.09 -1.18
N VAL A 244 -7.06 -8.37 -0.08
CA VAL A 244 -7.93 -8.43 1.08
C VAL A 244 -9.33 -7.90 0.76
N MET A 245 -9.44 -6.73 0.13
CA MET A 245 -10.73 -6.13 -0.20
C MET A 245 -11.49 -6.92 -1.28
N ASP A 246 -10.79 -7.42 -2.31
CA ASP A 246 -11.39 -8.31 -3.32
C ASP A 246 -11.87 -9.62 -2.68
N GLY A 247 -11.09 -10.18 -1.76
CA GLY A 247 -11.43 -11.40 -1.03
C GLY A 247 -12.70 -11.25 -0.20
N PHE A 248 -12.83 -10.18 0.60
CA PHE A 248 -14.04 -9.92 1.37
C PHE A 248 -15.25 -9.63 0.48
N THR A 249 -15.09 -8.76 -0.52
CA THR A 249 -16.17 -8.38 -1.44
C THR A 249 -16.72 -9.61 -2.18
N SER A 250 -15.83 -10.43 -2.74
CA SER A 250 -16.19 -11.65 -3.46
C SER A 250 -16.78 -12.71 -2.53
N GLY A 251 -16.24 -12.87 -1.31
CA GLY A 251 -16.79 -13.77 -0.31
C GLY A 251 -18.24 -13.45 0.06
N MET A 252 -18.55 -12.17 0.29
CA MET A 252 -19.91 -11.72 0.60
C MET A 252 -20.87 -11.89 -0.59
N ARG A 253 -20.42 -11.58 -1.81
CA ARG A 253 -21.22 -11.81 -3.03
C ARG A 253 -21.55 -13.28 -3.23
N GLN A 254 -20.59 -14.17 -3.00
CA GLN A 254 -20.82 -15.61 -3.08
C GLN A 254 -21.79 -16.09 -1.99
N LEU A 255 -21.63 -15.65 -0.74
CA LEU A 255 -22.61 -15.95 0.32
C LEU A 255 -24.03 -15.50 -0.05
N ARG A 256 -24.17 -14.30 -0.64
CA ARG A 256 -25.46 -13.79 -1.14
C ARG A 256 -26.07 -14.70 -2.20
N GLN A 257 -25.24 -15.23 -3.12
CA GLN A 257 -25.69 -16.13 -4.17
C GLN A 257 -26.06 -17.52 -3.63
N VAL A 258 -25.26 -18.08 -2.72
CA VAL A 258 -25.58 -19.34 -2.03
C VAL A 258 -26.94 -19.23 -1.34
N GLN A 259 -27.19 -18.14 -0.62
CA GLN A 259 -28.48 -17.92 0.04
C GLN A 259 -29.66 -17.77 -0.94
N ARG A 260 -29.42 -17.35 -2.19
CA ARG A 260 -30.47 -17.27 -3.22
C ARG A 260 -30.85 -18.65 -3.75
N ILE A 261 -29.89 -19.57 -3.87
CA ILE A 261 -30.14 -20.95 -4.26
C ILE A 261 -30.82 -21.64 -3.07
N ARG A 262 -32.10 -21.99 -3.23
CA ARG A 262 -32.90 -22.62 -2.16
C ARG A 262 -32.21 -23.92 -1.70
N GLY A 263 -32.10 -24.13 -0.40
CA GLY A 263 -31.63 -25.39 0.20
C GLY A 263 -30.53 -25.27 1.25
N THR A 264 -29.79 -24.14 1.31
CA THR A 264 -28.81 -23.92 2.38
C THR A 264 -29.47 -23.29 3.60
N SER A 265 -29.17 -23.85 4.78
CA SER A 265 -29.63 -23.30 6.06
C SER A 265 -29.08 -21.88 6.27
N PRO A 266 -29.94 -20.86 6.53
CA PRO A 266 -29.51 -19.49 6.82
C PRO A 266 -28.51 -19.42 7.97
N MET A 267 -28.63 -20.32 8.95
CA MET A 267 -27.69 -20.44 10.07
C MET A 267 -26.26 -20.75 9.62
N ARG A 268 -26.04 -21.62 8.63
CA ARG A 268 -24.70 -21.92 8.12
C ARG A 268 -24.07 -20.70 7.45
N ILE A 269 -24.88 -19.95 6.70
CA ILE A 269 -24.45 -18.74 5.99
C ILE A 269 -24.12 -17.62 6.98
N MET A 270 -24.93 -17.44 8.02
CA MET A 270 -24.66 -16.51 9.13
C MET A 270 -23.37 -16.88 9.88
N ARG A 271 -23.09 -18.17 10.12
CA ARG A 271 -21.83 -18.62 10.73
C ARG A 271 -20.61 -18.31 9.86
N LEU A 272 -20.68 -18.53 8.54
CA LEU A 272 -19.56 -18.18 7.65
C LEU A 272 -19.36 -16.67 7.53
N TYR A 273 -20.45 -15.89 7.51
CA TYR A 273 -20.35 -14.43 7.57
C TYR A 273 -19.70 -13.98 8.88
N SER A 274 -20.06 -14.58 10.02
CA SER A 274 -19.41 -14.31 11.30
C SER A 274 -17.91 -14.63 11.27
N GLN A 275 -17.47 -15.68 10.57
CA GLN A 275 -16.04 -15.96 10.36
C GLN A 275 -15.34 -14.89 9.50
N LEU A 276 -16.00 -14.39 8.45
CA LEU A 276 -15.50 -13.24 7.68
C LEU A 276 -15.40 -12.00 8.58
N GLN A 277 -16.40 -11.77 9.44
CA GLN A 277 -16.43 -10.64 10.37
C GLN A 277 -15.28 -10.71 11.37
N LEU A 278 -15.00 -11.88 11.94
CA LEU A 278 -13.85 -12.09 12.84
C LEU A 278 -12.53 -11.83 12.12
N SER A 279 -12.38 -12.31 10.88
CA SER A 279 -11.17 -12.04 10.09
C SER A 279 -11.00 -10.55 9.78
N ASN A 280 -12.08 -9.84 9.46
CA ASN A 280 -12.03 -8.41 9.19
C ASN A 280 -11.78 -7.60 10.48
N GLN A 281 -12.35 -8.02 11.61
CA GLN A 281 -12.07 -7.41 12.91
C GLN A 281 -10.59 -7.56 13.27
N TYR A 282 -10.02 -8.75 13.08
CA TYR A 282 -8.59 -8.99 13.29
C TYR A 282 -7.72 -8.10 12.38
N LEU A 283 -8.07 -7.99 11.09
CA LEU A 283 -7.43 -7.08 10.15
C LEU A 283 -7.49 -5.62 10.64
N ASN A 284 -8.67 -5.15 11.03
CA ASN A 284 -8.86 -3.77 11.44
C ASN A 284 -8.07 -3.44 12.70
N GLN A 285 -8.18 -4.28 13.74
CA GLN A 285 -7.47 -4.08 15.00
C GLN A 285 -5.95 -4.18 14.84
N THR A 286 -5.49 -5.10 14.00
CA THR A 286 -4.06 -5.36 13.87
C THR A 286 -3.39 -4.39 12.91
N LEU A 287 -3.96 -4.14 11.73
CA LEU A 287 -3.30 -3.42 10.65
C LEU A 287 -3.94 -2.06 10.38
N CYS A 288 -5.27 -2.03 10.15
CA CYS A 288 -5.91 -0.82 9.64
C CYS A 288 -5.92 0.31 10.68
N TYR A 289 -6.10 -0.01 11.95
CA TYR A 289 -6.10 0.96 13.05
C TYR A 289 -4.85 1.85 13.06
N TYR A 290 -3.69 1.27 12.79
CA TYR A 290 -2.41 2.00 12.82
C TYR A 290 -1.97 2.51 11.45
N THR A 291 -2.31 1.79 10.37
CA THR A 291 -1.76 2.08 9.04
C THR A 291 -2.63 3.04 8.24
N ILE A 292 -3.96 2.91 8.32
CA ILE A 292 -4.88 3.67 7.47
C ILE A 292 -4.95 5.16 7.83
N PRO A 293 -4.98 5.58 9.12
CA PRO A 293 -5.07 7.00 9.43
C PRO A 293 -3.87 7.83 8.94
N PRO A 294 -2.60 7.44 9.19
CA PRO A 294 -1.45 8.16 8.62
C PRO A 294 -1.44 8.13 7.10
N LEU A 295 -1.82 6.99 6.50
CA LEU A 295 -1.88 6.86 5.05
C LEU A 295 -2.92 7.80 4.42
N ILE A 296 -4.09 7.97 5.03
CA ILE A 296 -5.10 8.93 4.55
C ILE A 296 -4.63 10.36 4.80
N PHE A 297 -4.20 10.68 6.02
CA PHE A 297 -3.81 12.05 6.38
C PHE A 297 -2.63 12.55 5.56
N PHE A 298 -1.51 11.83 5.59
CA PHE A 298 -0.33 12.21 4.81
C PHE A 298 -0.50 11.93 3.32
N GLY A 299 -1.31 10.94 2.93
CA GLY A 299 -1.60 10.67 1.52
C GLY A 299 -2.42 11.77 0.85
N VAL A 300 -3.44 12.30 1.51
CA VAL A 300 -4.19 13.49 1.04
C VAL A 300 -3.23 14.67 0.91
N GLY A 301 -2.42 14.93 1.93
CA GLY A 301 -1.40 15.99 1.88
C GLY A 301 -0.41 15.80 0.72
N LEU A 302 0.07 14.59 0.49
CA LEU A 302 1.00 14.25 -0.59
C LEU A 302 0.37 14.47 -1.98
N VAL A 303 -0.86 14.03 -2.21
CA VAL A 303 -1.55 14.23 -3.49
C VAL A 303 -1.81 15.72 -3.74
N THR A 304 -2.28 16.44 -2.72
CA THR A 304 -2.47 17.89 -2.81
C THR A 304 -1.16 18.61 -3.12
N LEU A 305 -0.06 18.28 -2.42
CA LEU A 305 1.25 18.88 -2.61
C LEU A 305 1.81 18.59 -4.01
N THR A 306 1.68 17.36 -4.50
CA THR A 306 2.20 16.96 -5.81
C THR A 306 1.36 17.53 -6.96
N ASN A 307 0.04 17.67 -6.79
CA ASN A 307 -0.81 18.40 -7.73
C ASN A 307 -0.43 19.88 -7.83
N TYR A 308 -0.30 20.55 -6.67
CA TYR A 308 0.15 21.94 -6.60
C TYR A 308 1.52 22.11 -7.27
N GLY A 309 2.48 21.26 -6.91
CA GLY A 309 3.83 21.30 -7.48
C GLY A 309 3.85 21.05 -8.99
N THR A 310 2.99 20.15 -9.49
CA THR A 310 2.89 19.89 -10.94
C THR A 310 2.42 21.14 -11.70
N VAL A 311 1.48 21.91 -11.15
CA VAL A 311 0.95 23.10 -11.82
C VAL A 311 1.88 24.31 -11.66
N ARG A 312 2.36 24.58 -10.44
CA ARG A 312 3.10 25.81 -10.13
C ARG A 312 4.60 25.72 -10.38
N LEU A 313 5.19 24.53 -10.29
CA LEU A 313 6.64 24.38 -10.36
C LEU A 313 7.14 23.87 -11.73
N HIS A 314 6.29 23.89 -12.77
CA HIS A 314 6.64 23.45 -14.12
C HIS A 314 7.87 24.19 -14.69
N ASP A 315 7.91 25.51 -14.56
CA ASP A 315 9.00 26.33 -15.11
C ASP A 315 10.15 26.57 -14.11
N VAL A 316 9.96 26.11 -12.88
CA VAL A 316 10.89 26.38 -11.76
C VAL A 316 11.76 25.17 -11.47
N LEU A 317 11.21 23.95 -11.55
CA LEU A 317 11.94 22.74 -11.25
C LEU A 317 12.64 22.17 -12.48
N PRO A 318 13.88 21.65 -12.31
CA PRO A 318 14.54 20.90 -13.36
C PRO A 318 13.74 19.64 -13.73
N LEU A 319 13.80 19.27 -15.01
CA LEU A 319 12.98 18.22 -15.61
C LEU A 319 13.01 16.88 -14.85
N SER A 320 14.17 16.52 -14.29
CA SER A 320 14.36 15.26 -13.54
C SER A 320 13.51 15.19 -12.27
N LEU A 321 13.35 16.30 -11.55
CA LEU A 321 12.47 16.37 -10.38
C LEU A 321 11.03 16.59 -10.78
N TYR A 322 10.82 17.42 -11.81
CA TYR A 322 9.48 17.70 -12.30
C TYR A 322 8.75 16.40 -12.65
N PHE A 323 9.42 15.41 -13.25
CA PHE A 323 8.81 14.12 -13.58
C PHE A 323 8.30 13.31 -12.36
N ILE A 324 8.89 13.50 -11.18
CA ILE A 324 8.48 12.79 -9.96
C ILE A 324 7.10 13.25 -9.49
N LEU A 325 6.77 14.54 -9.66
CA LEU A 325 5.51 15.12 -9.19
C LEU A 325 4.26 14.56 -9.89
N PRO A 326 4.14 14.57 -11.23
CA PRO A 326 2.99 13.98 -11.91
C PRO A 326 2.96 12.47 -11.74
N LEU A 327 4.11 11.80 -11.64
CA LEU A 327 4.15 10.36 -11.39
C LEU A 327 3.58 10.02 -10.01
N THR A 328 3.98 10.75 -8.98
CA THR A 328 3.52 10.53 -7.59
C THR A 328 2.07 10.97 -7.40
N SER A 329 1.66 12.09 -8.01
CA SER A 329 0.26 12.50 -8.12
C SER A 329 -0.58 11.43 -8.81
N PHE A 330 -0.13 10.88 -9.95
CA PHE A 330 -0.84 9.82 -10.66
C PHE A 330 -0.99 8.57 -9.80
N LEU A 331 0.08 8.11 -9.13
CA LEU A 331 0.03 6.94 -8.25
C LEU A 331 -0.87 7.19 -7.03
N GLY A 332 -0.81 8.37 -6.43
CA GLY A 332 -1.70 8.77 -5.34
C GLY A 332 -3.16 8.89 -5.80
N GLY A 333 -3.40 9.39 -7.01
CA GLY A 333 -4.71 9.43 -7.65
C GLY A 333 -5.27 8.03 -7.90
N VAL A 334 -4.45 7.08 -8.37
CA VAL A 334 -4.83 5.67 -8.48
C VAL A 334 -5.21 5.11 -7.10
N PHE A 335 -4.49 5.46 -6.04
CA PHE A 335 -4.86 5.05 -4.69
C PHE A 335 -6.23 5.60 -4.27
N VAL A 336 -6.47 6.90 -4.47
CA VAL A 336 -7.74 7.56 -4.13
C VAL A 336 -8.91 7.03 -4.97
N VAL A 337 -8.72 6.84 -6.28
CA VAL A 337 -9.79 6.46 -7.22
C VAL A 337 -10.06 4.95 -7.24
N VAL A 338 -9.07 4.12 -6.87
CA VAL A 338 -9.24 2.66 -6.91
C VAL A 338 -9.33 2.05 -5.53
N VAL A 339 -8.37 2.31 -4.64
CA VAL A 339 -8.26 1.62 -3.35
C VAL A 339 -9.38 2.07 -2.42
N LEU A 340 -9.63 3.37 -2.32
CA LEU A 340 -10.67 3.89 -1.42
C LEU A 340 -12.09 3.45 -1.84
N PRO A 341 -12.52 3.53 -3.12
CA PRO A 341 -13.80 2.97 -3.55
C PRO A 341 -13.89 1.45 -3.39
N LEU A 342 -12.78 0.73 -3.53
CA LEU A 342 -12.79 -0.71 -3.28
C LEU A 342 -12.99 -1.00 -1.77
N ALA A 343 -12.43 -0.17 -0.88
CA ALA A 343 -12.66 -0.27 0.55
C ALA A 343 -14.12 0.04 0.92
N SER A 344 -14.71 1.09 0.34
CA SER A 344 -16.13 1.43 0.58
C SER A 344 -17.08 0.36 0.04
N LYS A 345 -16.72 -0.26 -1.08
CA LYS A 345 -17.49 -1.36 -1.66
C LYS A 345 -17.57 -2.59 -0.76
N VAL A 346 -16.55 -2.84 0.08
CA VAL A 346 -16.62 -3.90 1.12
C VAL A 346 -17.77 -3.57 2.07
N TYR A 347 -17.84 -2.34 2.57
CA TYR A 347 -18.91 -1.89 3.46
C TYR A 347 -20.30 -1.97 2.82
N GLU A 348 -20.45 -1.43 1.61
CA GLU A 348 -21.72 -1.46 0.87
C GLU A 348 -22.20 -2.89 0.62
N THR A 349 -21.29 -3.77 0.16
CA THR A 349 -21.63 -5.17 -0.10
C THR A 349 -22.03 -5.91 1.18
N ALA A 350 -21.39 -5.60 2.31
CA ALA A 350 -21.73 -6.15 3.62
C ALA A 350 -23.11 -5.67 4.10
N SER A 351 -23.39 -4.38 3.95
CA SER A 351 -24.68 -3.75 4.33
C SER A 351 -25.83 -4.32 3.49
N ASP A 352 -25.64 -4.42 2.17
CA ASP A 352 -26.57 -5.07 1.24
C ASP A 352 -26.84 -6.53 1.60
N PHE A 353 -25.81 -7.23 2.05
CA PHE A 353 -25.94 -8.63 2.45
C PHE A 353 -26.73 -8.78 3.76
N ILE A 354 -26.44 -7.94 4.76
CA ILE A 354 -27.16 -7.95 6.04
C ILE A 354 -28.62 -7.56 5.86
N SER A 355 -28.91 -6.51 5.07
CA SER A 355 -30.29 -6.11 4.76
C SER A 355 -31.04 -7.24 4.03
N PHE A 356 -30.37 -7.94 3.11
CA PHE A 356 -30.92 -9.11 2.44
C PHE A 356 -31.20 -10.28 3.41
N LEU A 357 -30.34 -10.51 4.41
CA LEU A 357 -30.56 -11.56 5.43
C LEU A 357 -31.70 -11.23 6.38
N ARG A 358 -31.90 -9.95 6.73
CA ARG A 358 -32.94 -9.49 7.68
C ARG A 358 -34.33 -9.99 7.29
N GLY A 359 -34.65 -10.00 5.99
CA GLY A 359 -35.94 -10.47 5.47
C GLY A 359 -36.12 -11.99 5.41
N ARG A 360 -35.10 -12.78 5.78
CA ARG A 360 -35.10 -14.25 5.64
C ARG A 360 -34.91 -15.01 6.94
N CYS A 361 -34.78 -14.34 8.08
CA CYS A 361 -34.68 -14.98 9.39
C CYS A 361 -36.07 -15.35 9.92
N ILE A 362 -36.42 -16.64 9.89
CA ILE A 362 -37.74 -17.13 10.30
C ILE A 362 -37.74 -17.45 11.80
N SER A 363 -36.71 -18.16 12.28
CA SER A 363 -36.69 -18.65 13.67
C SER A 363 -36.21 -17.61 14.68
N ARG A 364 -36.68 -17.72 15.93
CA ARG A 364 -36.23 -16.88 17.06
C ARG A 364 -34.71 -16.98 17.29
N TYR A 365 -34.15 -18.16 17.12
CA TYR A 365 -32.70 -18.39 17.23
C TYR A 365 -31.93 -17.70 16.10
N GLU A 366 -32.38 -17.82 14.85
CA GLU A 366 -31.77 -17.10 13.72
C GLU A 366 -31.82 -15.58 13.92
N ARG A 367 -32.92 -15.04 14.45
CA ARG A 367 -33.00 -13.61 14.77
C ARG A 367 -31.98 -13.20 15.83
N ARG A 368 -31.80 -13.99 16.89
CA ARG A 368 -30.76 -13.74 17.91
C ARG A 368 -29.35 -13.78 17.31
N LEU A 369 -29.08 -14.76 16.44
CA LEU A 369 -27.80 -14.85 15.74
C LEU A 369 -27.60 -13.67 14.78
N PHE A 370 -28.65 -13.23 14.08
CA PHE A 370 -28.60 -12.06 13.22
C PHE A 370 -28.25 -10.78 13.99
N TYR A 371 -28.82 -10.59 15.19
CA TYR A 371 -28.52 -9.41 16.03
C TYR A 371 -27.07 -9.34 16.52
N SER A 372 -26.32 -10.44 16.55
CA SER A 372 -24.90 -10.42 16.92
C SER A 372 -23.97 -10.11 15.74
N ILE A 373 -24.49 -10.15 14.52
CA ILE A 373 -23.73 -9.90 13.29
C ILE A 373 -23.62 -8.40 13.06
N LYS A 374 -22.40 -7.94 12.71
CA LYS A 374 -22.12 -6.53 12.39
C LYS A 374 -21.69 -6.37 10.93
N VAL A 375 -21.89 -5.17 10.40
CA VAL A 375 -21.43 -4.82 9.05
C VAL A 375 -19.90 -4.89 9.01
N ILE A 376 -19.37 -5.58 8.00
CA ILE A 376 -17.94 -5.69 7.73
C ILE A 376 -17.51 -4.49 6.89
N GLY A 377 -16.38 -3.90 7.23
CA GLY A 377 -15.80 -2.78 6.49
C GLY A 377 -14.39 -2.46 6.94
N ILE A 378 -13.65 -1.73 6.12
CA ILE A 378 -12.31 -1.26 6.47
C ILE A 378 -12.44 -0.05 7.39
N GLN A 379 -11.80 -0.10 8.56
CA GLN A 379 -11.84 0.99 9.54
C GLN A 379 -10.64 1.91 9.40
N SER A 380 -10.89 3.22 9.54
CA SER A 380 -9.87 4.25 9.73
C SER A 380 -9.88 4.66 11.21
N GLY A 381 -9.00 4.06 11.99
CA GLY A 381 -8.90 4.32 13.43
C GLY A 381 -10.10 3.79 14.25
N PRO A 382 -10.33 4.33 15.46
CA PRO A 382 -11.32 3.79 16.41
C PRO A 382 -12.79 4.08 16.03
N PHE A 383 -13.07 5.11 15.25
CA PHE A 383 -14.44 5.65 15.14
C PHE A 383 -15.03 5.60 13.73
N HIS A 384 -14.20 5.48 12.69
CA HIS A 384 -14.65 5.75 11.34
C HIS A 384 -14.52 4.53 10.43
N MET A 385 -15.61 4.16 9.76
CA MET A 385 -15.61 3.11 8.73
C MET A 385 -15.56 3.78 7.37
N LEU A 386 -14.72 3.26 6.47
CA LEU A 386 -14.61 3.80 5.11
C LEU A 386 -15.86 3.41 4.32
N ASP A 387 -16.85 4.31 4.29
CA ASP A 387 -18.05 4.24 3.47
C ASP A 387 -17.94 5.18 2.25
N LYS A 388 -18.93 5.15 1.36
CA LYS A 388 -18.93 5.98 0.15
C LYS A 388 -18.92 7.49 0.44
N PRO A 389 -19.74 8.03 1.36
CA PRO A 389 -19.63 9.43 1.78
C PRO A 389 -18.21 9.82 2.20
N SER A 390 -17.53 8.98 2.97
CA SER A 390 -16.17 9.25 3.45
C SER A 390 -15.16 9.32 2.31
N VAL A 391 -15.27 8.42 1.32
CA VAL A 391 -14.42 8.45 0.12
C VAL A 391 -14.65 9.72 -0.71
N VAL A 392 -15.92 10.15 -0.85
CA VAL A 392 -16.26 11.39 -1.53
C VAL A 392 -15.69 12.60 -0.78
N THR A 393 -15.81 12.63 0.54
CA THR A 393 -15.23 13.69 1.38
C THR A 393 -13.72 13.77 1.22
N ILE A 394 -13.01 12.64 1.28
CA ILE A 394 -11.55 12.59 1.06
C ILE A 394 -11.18 13.12 -0.32
N SER A 395 -11.89 12.68 -1.36
CA SER A 395 -11.64 13.11 -2.74
C SER A 395 -11.89 14.61 -2.90
N LYS A 396 -12.98 15.11 -2.31
CA LYS A 396 -13.31 16.54 -2.28
C LYS A 396 -12.24 17.33 -1.54
N SER A 397 -11.76 16.87 -0.39
CA SER A 397 -10.68 17.54 0.34
C SER A 397 -9.39 17.66 -0.47
N VAL A 398 -9.02 16.63 -1.25
CA VAL A 398 -7.86 16.71 -2.14
C VAL A 398 -8.04 17.85 -3.16
N VAL A 399 -9.19 17.91 -3.82
CA VAL A 399 -9.48 18.94 -4.83
C VAL A 399 -9.55 20.33 -4.20
N ASP A 400 -10.35 20.48 -3.13
CA ASP A 400 -10.56 21.75 -2.44
C ASP A 400 -9.21 22.31 -1.93
N TYR A 401 -8.40 21.50 -1.24
CA TYR A 401 -7.09 21.97 -0.76
C TYR A 401 -6.10 22.26 -1.89
N THR A 402 -6.16 21.51 -3.00
CA THR A 402 -5.34 21.83 -4.17
C THR A 402 -5.73 23.21 -4.73
N ILE A 403 -7.02 23.47 -4.90
CA ILE A 403 -7.53 24.77 -5.38
C ILE A 403 -7.15 25.89 -4.41
N HIS A 404 -7.33 25.70 -3.11
CA HIS A 404 -6.97 26.73 -2.11
C HIS A 404 -5.48 27.07 -2.16
N LEU A 405 -4.60 26.07 -2.29
CA LEU A 405 -3.16 26.32 -2.43
C LEU A 405 -2.84 27.07 -3.72
N LEU A 406 -3.48 26.73 -4.84
CA LEU A 406 -3.29 27.39 -6.14
C LEU A 406 -3.83 28.83 -6.18
N LEU A 407 -4.85 29.15 -5.38
CA LEU A 407 -5.41 30.49 -5.28
C LEU A 407 -4.66 31.38 -4.28
N THR A 408 -4.07 30.78 -3.23
CA THR A 408 -3.33 31.51 -2.21
C THR A 408 -1.94 31.92 -2.69
N PHE A 409 -1.32 31.11 -3.55
CA PHE A 409 0.03 31.30 -4.11
C PHE A 409 -0.01 31.19 -5.65
#